data_AF-O74882-F1
#
_entry.id   AF-O74882-F1
#
_cell.length_a   1.000
_cell.length_b   1.000
_cell.length_c   1.000
_cell.angle_alpha   90.00
_cell.angle_beta   90.00
_cell.angle_gamma   90.00
#
_symmetry.space_group_name_H-M   'P 1'
#
loop_
_entity.id
_entity.type
_entity.pdbx_description
1 polymer ?
#
loop_
_entity_poly.entity_id
_entity_poly.type
_entity_poly.pdbx_seq_one_letter_code
_entity_poly.pdbx_strand_id
1 'polypeptide(L)'
;MFATRSFCLSSSLFRPAAQLLRPAGRSTLRNVWRRSIATEHLTQTEANSRLASQRVHRPNSPHLTIYEPQLTWYLSSLHRITGCVVAGTLYAFAMGYLVAPLAGYSLDTATISGLIQQVPTWIKVPAKFVISYPLTFHIFNGIRHLIWDTTKELSLKGVYRTGYAVLALSVLTSGYFAMI
;
A
#
# COMPACT_ATOMS: atom_id res chain seq x y z
N MET A 1 -70.44 -14.80 -12.96
CA MET A 1 -71.75 -15.46 -13.18
C MET A 1 -71.51 -16.96 -13.18
N PHE A 2 -72.37 -17.73 -12.51
CA PHE A 2 -72.33 -19.17 -12.22
C PHE A 2 -71.44 -19.68 -11.07
N ALA A 3 -72.14 -20.11 -10.01
CA ALA A 3 -71.70 -20.88 -8.86
C ALA A 3 -72.56 -22.15 -8.79
N THR A 4 -72.03 -23.28 -8.28
CA THR A 4 -72.79 -24.47 -7.80
C THR A 4 -71.78 -25.36 -7.04
N ARG A 5 -71.76 -25.33 -5.69
CA ARG A 5 -72.50 -26.11 -4.67
C ARG A 5 -72.04 -27.56 -4.50
N SER A 6 -71.61 -27.84 -3.27
CA SER A 6 -71.09 -29.07 -2.67
C SER A 6 -72.10 -30.22 -2.57
N PHE A 7 -71.58 -31.45 -2.49
CA PHE A 7 -72.22 -32.57 -1.77
C PHE A 7 -71.15 -33.30 -0.95
N CYS A 8 -71.45 -33.53 0.34
CA CYS A 8 -70.64 -34.29 1.27
C CYS A 8 -71.49 -35.51 1.71
N LEU A 9 -70.94 -36.72 1.61
CA LEU A 9 -71.59 -37.95 2.08
C LEU A 9 -70.57 -38.85 2.80
N SER A 10 -70.67 -38.79 4.13
CA SER A 10 -70.62 -39.86 5.14
C SER A 10 -69.73 -41.11 4.99
N SER A 11 -68.94 -41.29 6.06
CA SER A 11 -68.65 -42.53 6.81
C SER A 11 -67.97 -43.72 6.10
N SER A 12 -66.64 -43.73 6.19
CA SER A 12 -65.81 -44.92 6.13
C SER A 12 -65.91 -45.74 7.44
N LEU A 13 -66.83 -46.69 7.47
CA LEU A 13 -66.79 -47.85 8.36
C LEU A 13 -66.17 -49.04 7.62
N PHE A 14 -64.91 -49.00 7.20
CA PHE A 14 -64.20 -50.22 6.77
C PHE A 14 -62.69 -50.11 7.06
N ARG A 15 -62.25 -50.98 7.99
CA ARG A 15 -60.89 -51.39 8.42
C ARG A 15 -60.03 -51.92 7.22
N PRO A 16 -58.77 -52.43 7.33
CA PRO A 16 -57.93 -52.73 8.52
C PRO A 16 -56.39 -52.43 8.44
N ALA A 17 -55.75 -52.40 9.60
CA ALA A 17 -54.44 -52.99 9.97
C ALA A 17 -53.23 -53.00 8.98
N ALA A 18 -52.68 -51.85 8.58
CA ALA A 18 -51.41 -51.77 7.82
C ALA A 18 -50.29 -50.91 8.47
N GLN A 19 -50.38 -50.54 9.75
CA GLN A 19 -49.51 -49.51 10.35
C GLN A 19 -48.34 -50.00 11.21
N LEU A 20 -47.98 -51.30 11.22
CA LEU A 20 -46.97 -51.82 12.15
C LEU A 20 -45.51 -51.85 11.67
N LEU A 21 -45.17 -51.29 10.50
CA LEU A 21 -43.78 -51.28 9.99
C LEU A 21 -43.43 -49.93 9.34
N ARG A 22 -43.05 -48.92 10.12
CA ARG A 22 -42.36 -47.72 9.61
C ARG A 22 -41.17 -47.38 10.52
N PRO A 23 -39.95 -47.25 9.98
CA PRO A 23 -38.73 -47.15 10.77
C PRO A 23 -38.65 -45.82 11.52
N ALA A 24 -38.47 -45.89 12.83
CA ALA A 24 -38.06 -44.79 13.68
C ALA A 24 -36.58 -44.47 13.41
N GLY A 25 -36.25 -43.24 12.98
CA GLY A 25 -34.84 -42.86 12.84
C GLY A 25 -34.48 -41.64 11.99
N ARG A 26 -35.35 -40.64 11.81
CA ARG A 26 -35.08 -39.53 10.85
C ARG A 26 -35.14 -38.08 11.37
N SER A 27 -35.19 -37.81 12.69
CA SER A 27 -35.41 -36.42 13.18
C SER A 27 -34.29 -35.77 14.03
N THR A 28 -33.14 -36.40 14.29
CA THR A 28 -32.15 -35.84 15.24
C THR A 28 -31.13 -34.84 14.66
N LEU A 29 -31.12 -34.57 13.36
CA LEU A 29 -30.04 -33.74 12.74
C LEU A 29 -30.35 -32.24 12.58
N ARG A 30 -31.52 -31.74 13.01
CA ARG A 30 -31.97 -30.38 12.62
C ARG A 30 -31.64 -29.25 13.62
N ASN A 31 -31.20 -29.55 14.84
CA ASN A 31 -31.01 -28.54 15.90
C ASN A 31 -29.58 -27.98 16.04
N VAL A 32 -28.63 -28.42 15.22
CA VAL A 32 -27.19 -28.12 15.45
C VAL A 32 -26.78 -26.69 15.03
N TRP A 33 -27.64 -25.90 14.36
CA TRP A 33 -27.19 -24.69 13.66
C TRP A 33 -27.90 -23.37 14.00
N ARG A 34 -28.58 -23.23 15.15
CA ARG A 34 -28.97 -21.90 15.64
C ARG A 34 -27.87 -21.30 16.51
N ARG A 35 -26.94 -20.56 15.88
CA ARG A 35 -26.06 -19.63 16.60
C ARG A 35 -26.94 -18.48 17.15
N SER A 36 -27.10 -18.41 18.47
CA SER A 36 -27.68 -17.23 19.13
C SER A 36 -26.65 -16.10 19.07
N ILE A 37 -26.77 -15.22 18.07
CA ILE A 37 -25.97 -13.99 18.01
C ILE A 37 -26.69 -12.95 18.87
N ALA A 38 -26.15 -12.66 20.05
CA ALA A 38 -26.61 -11.56 20.87
C ALA A 38 -25.91 -10.26 20.42
N THR A 39 -26.69 -9.22 20.16
CA THR A 39 -26.17 -7.87 19.89
C THR A 39 -26.15 -7.06 21.19
N GLU A 40 -24.99 -6.54 21.55
CA GLU A 40 -24.80 -5.63 22.68
C GLU A 40 -24.68 -4.20 22.14
N HIS A 41 -25.36 -3.24 22.78
CA HIS A 41 -25.17 -1.83 22.46
C HIS A 41 -23.87 -1.34 23.09
N LEU A 42 -22.87 -1.05 22.27
CA LEU A 42 -21.57 -0.52 22.71
C LEU A 42 -21.51 0.97 22.42
N THR A 43 -20.90 1.73 23.33
CA THR A 43 -20.44 3.08 23.01
C THR A 43 -19.36 3.02 21.93
N GLN A 44 -19.15 4.12 21.19
CA GLN A 44 -18.12 4.18 20.14
C GLN A 44 -16.72 3.83 20.68
N THR A 45 -16.40 4.24 21.91
CA THR A 45 -15.13 3.94 22.59
C THR A 45 -14.96 2.46 22.88
N GLU A 46 -16.00 1.79 23.37
CA GLU A 46 -15.98 0.34 23.65
C GLU A 46 -15.93 -0.49 22.37
N ALA A 47 -16.67 -0.06 21.33
CA ALA A 47 -16.59 -0.70 20.02
C ALA A 47 -15.17 -0.62 19.45
N ASN A 48 -14.53 0.55 19.53
CA ASN A 48 -13.16 0.76 19.08
C ASN A 48 -12.15 -0.09 19.89
N SER A 49 -12.29 -0.18 21.22
CA SER A 49 -11.40 -0.99 22.06
C SER A 49 -11.54 -2.49 21.79
N ARG A 50 -12.77 -2.97 21.57
CA ARG A 50 -13.05 -4.37 21.21
C ARG A 50 -12.51 -4.73 19.82
N LEU A 51 -12.63 -3.82 18.86
CA LEU A 51 -12.01 -4.00 17.54
C LEU A 51 -10.49 -3.99 17.62
N ALA A 52 -9.90 -3.14 18.47
CA ALA A 52 -8.45 -3.12 18.70
C ALA A 52 -7.94 -4.44 19.30
N SER A 53 -8.61 -4.98 20.33
CA SER A 53 -8.24 -6.27 20.94
C SER A 53 -8.37 -7.44 19.96
N GLN A 54 -9.37 -7.42 19.08
CA GLN A 54 -9.50 -8.41 18.00
C GLN A 54 -8.39 -8.30 16.95
N ARG A 55 -7.97 -7.09 16.56
CA ARG A 55 -6.93 -6.88 15.54
C ARG A 55 -5.56 -7.45 15.95
N VAL A 56 -5.21 -7.41 17.23
CA VAL A 56 -3.95 -7.98 17.76
C VAL A 56 -3.84 -9.49 17.48
N HIS A 57 -4.96 -10.20 17.42
CA HIS A 57 -4.99 -11.66 17.22
C HIS A 57 -5.16 -12.09 15.76
N ARG A 58 -5.37 -11.16 14.83
CA ARG A 58 -5.57 -11.48 13.40
C ARG A 58 -4.24 -11.33 12.67
N PRO A 59 -3.81 -12.33 11.88
CA PRO A 59 -2.63 -12.15 11.05
C PRO A 59 -2.88 -11.09 9.98
N ASN A 60 -1.85 -10.34 9.63
CA ASN A 60 -1.87 -9.49 8.44
C ASN A 60 -1.55 -10.35 7.21
N SER A 61 -2.34 -10.22 6.14
CA SER A 61 -1.99 -10.83 4.86
C SER A 61 -0.68 -10.24 4.34
N PRO A 62 0.25 -11.05 3.79
CA PRO A 62 1.44 -10.51 3.15
C PRO A 62 1.04 -9.56 2.02
N HIS A 63 1.80 -8.48 1.83
CA HIS A 63 1.54 -7.48 0.79
C HIS A 63 2.81 -7.18 -0.01
N LEU A 64 3.79 -6.47 0.55
CA LEU A 64 5.02 -6.11 -0.17
C LEU A 64 5.88 -7.30 -0.56
N THR A 65 5.77 -8.42 0.17
CA THR A 65 6.55 -9.64 -0.09
C THR A 65 5.99 -10.51 -1.20
N ILE A 66 4.74 -10.28 -1.62
CA ILE A 66 4.06 -11.08 -2.65
C ILE A 66 3.57 -10.27 -3.85
N TYR A 67 3.51 -8.93 -3.72
CA TYR A 67 3.00 -8.07 -4.78
C TYR A 67 3.98 -8.01 -5.95
N GLU A 68 3.47 -8.10 -7.17
CA GLU A 68 4.28 -8.03 -8.37
C GLU A 68 5.01 -6.68 -8.45
N PRO A 69 6.30 -6.66 -8.78
CA PRO A 69 7.00 -5.40 -8.98
C PRO A 69 6.55 -4.65 -10.24
N GLN A 70 6.05 -3.43 -10.09
CA GLN A 70 5.68 -2.56 -11.22
C GLN A 70 6.38 -1.20 -11.14
N LEU A 71 6.60 -0.60 -12.31
CA LEU A 71 7.20 0.73 -12.45
C LEU A 71 6.47 1.79 -11.58
N THR A 72 5.15 1.67 -11.45
CA THR A 72 4.30 2.65 -10.76
C THR A 72 4.68 2.83 -9.29
N TRP A 73 4.66 1.74 -8.50
CA TRP A 73 4.97 1.83 -7.08
C TRP A 73 6.46 1.96 -6.82
N TYR A 74 7.33 1.39 -7.67
CA TYR A 74 8.77 1.62 -7.55
C TYR A 74 9.14 3.09 -7.71
N LEU A 75 8.63 3.78 -8.75
CA LEU A 75 8.91 5.22 -8.92
C LEU A 75 8.33 6.05 -7.77
N SER A 76 7.18 5.65 -7.21
CA SER A 76 6.61 6.29 -6.02
C SER A 76 7.50 6.11 -4.78
N SER A 77 7.98 4.89 -4.52
CA SER A 77 8.92 4.61 -3.43
C SER A 77 10.24 5.37 -3.63
N LEU A 78 10.79 5.37 -4.84
CA LEU A 78 12.00 6.11 -5.16
C LEU A 78 11.81 7.62 -4.96
N HIS A 79 10.65 8.20 -5.28
CA HIS A 79 10.41 9.63 -5.06
C HIS A 79 10.47 10.00 -3.58
N ARG A 80 9.94 9.13 -2.71
CA ARG A 80 10.05 9.28 -1.26
C ARG A 80 11.50 9.12 -0.79
N ILE A 81 12.19 8.07 -1.23
CA ILE A 81 13.58 7.81 -0.85
C ILE A 81 14.49 8.97 -1.27
N THR A 82 14.41 9.41 -2.53
CA THR A 82 15.23 10.53 -3.01
C THR A 82 14.88 11.85 -2.32
N GLY A 83 13.60 12.08 -1.98
CA GLY A 83 13.19 13.22 -1.17
C GLY A 83 13.83 13.23 0.21
N CYS A 84 13.83 12.07 0.90
CA CYS A 84 14.53 11.91 2.17
C CYS A 84 16.05 12.07 2.04
N VAL A 85 16.67 11.56 0.97
CA VAL A 85 18.11 11.71 0.72
C VAL A 85 18.48 13.18 0.48
N VAL A 86 17.73 13.90 -0.36
CA VAL A 86 18.00 15.32 -0.67
C VAL A 86 17.81 16.18 0.58
N ALA A 87 16.68 16.03 1.28
CA ALA A 87 16.41 16.77 2.51
C ALA A 87 17.42 16.42 3.62
N GLY A 88 17.69 15.13 3.82
CA GLY A 88 18.63 14.64 4.81
C GLY A 88 20.06 15.17 4.56
N THR A 89 20.51 15.18 3.30
CA THR A 89 21.82 15.73 2.94
C THR A 89 21.88 17.24 3.19
N LEU A 90 20.83 17.99 2.83
CA LEU A 90 20.74 19.43 3.10
C LEU A 90 20.82 19.73 4.60
N TYR A 91 20.00 19.06 5.42
CA TYR A 91 19.99 19.28 6.87
C TYR A 91 21.29 18.81 7.52
N ALA A 92 21.83 17.66 7.12
CA ALA A 92 23.11 17.18 7.64
C ALA A 92 24.26 18.17 7.34
N PHE A 93 24.30 18.70 6.12
CA PHE A 93 25.29 19.72 5.75
C PHE A 93 25.08 21.02 6.53
N ALA A 94 23.85 21.52 6.62
CA ALA A 94 23.54 22.75 7.35
C ALA A 94 23.88 22.66 8.85
N MET A 95 23.52 21.55 9.49
CA MET A 95 23.84 21.31 10.90
C MET A 95 25.34 21.06 11.10
N GLY A 96 25.97 20.31 10.19
CA GLY A 96 27.42 20.13 10.18
C GLY A 96 28.15 21.46 10.06
N TYR A 97 27.69 22.38 9.20
CA TYR A 97 28.30 23.69 9.01
C TYR A 97 28.24 24.54 10.28
N LEU A 98 27.14 24.45 11.05
CA LEU A 98 26.98 25.15 12.32
C LEU A 98 27.81 24.54 13.45
N VAL A 99 27.89 23.21 13.53
CA VAL A 99 28.52 22.48 14.65
C VAL A 99 30.01 22.23 14.44
N ALA A 100 30.49 22.08 13.19
CA ALA A 100 31.89 21.76 12.89
C ALA A 100 32.89 22.72 13.55
N PRO A 101 32.68 24.05 13.57
CA PRO A 101 33.59 24.97 14.25
C PRO A 101 33.72 24.73 15.75
N LEU A 102 32.68 24.22 16.42
CA LEU A 102 32.73 23.87 17.84
C LEU A 102 33.66 22.69 18.13
N ALA A 103 33.92 21.85 17.13
CA ALA A 103 34.84 20.73 17.19
C ALA A 103 36.21 21.04 16.53
N GLY A 104 36.47 22.30 16.16
CA GLY A 104 37.72 22.72 15.52
C GLY A 104 37.83 22.36 14.02
N TYR A 105 36.72 22.00 13.37
CA TYR A 105 36.67 21.71 11.94
C TYR A 105 36.02 22.86 11.15
N SER A 106 36.34 22.97 9.86
CA SER A 106 35.69 23.89 8.92
C SER A 106 35.05 23.11 7.77
N LEU A 107 33.85 23.53 7.35
CA LEU A 107 33.15 23.01 6.17
C LEU A 107 33.01 24.10 5.09
N ASP A 108 33.99 24.99 5.02
CA ASP A 108 34.09 26.00 3.97
C ASP A 108 34.53 25.38 2.63
N THR A 109 34.32 26.13 1.55
CA THR A 109 34.62 25.67 0.18
C THR A 109 36.08 25.26 0.00
N ALA A 110 37.03 25.94 0.66
CA ALA A 110 38.45 25.60 0.53
C ALA A 110 38.76 24.23 1.17
N THR A 111 38.26 23.99 2.38
CA THR A 111 38.43 22.68 3.05
C THR A 111 37.80 21.55 2.25
N ILE A 112 36.56 21.72 1.79
CA ILE A 112 35.85 20.68 1.02
C ILE A 112 36.55 20.41 -0.33
N SER A 113 36.95 21.47 -1.05
CA SER A 113 37.64 21.31 -2.34
C SER A 113 39.01 20.63 -2.19
N GLY A 114 39.76 20.94 -1.13
CA GLY A 114 41.03 20.28 -0.80
C GLY A 114 40.85 18.78 -0.56
N LEU A 115 39.81 18.38 0.19
CA LEU A 115 39.48 16.96 0.40
C LEU A 115 39.10 16.26 -0.91
N ILE A 116 38.27 16.89 -1.76
CA ILE A 116 37.85 16.33 -3.05
C ILE A 116 39.04 16.16 -4.02
N GLN A 117 40.03 17.05 -3.96
CA GLN A 117 41.23 16.93 -4.80
C GLN A 117 42.01 15.65 -4.53
N GLN A 118 42.04 15.18 -3.28
CA GLN A 118 42.75 13.96 -2.85
C GLN A 118 42.05 12.66 -3.29
N VAL A 119 40.78 12.71 -3.69
CA VAL A 119 40.03 11.54 -4.14
C VAL A 119 40.57 11.04 -5.49
N PRO A 120 40.77 9.71 -5.70
CA PRO A 120 41.16 9.16 -6.98
C PRO A 120 40.21 9.56 -8.13
N THR A 121 40.78 9.94 -9.28
CA THR A 121 40.01 10.45 -10.43
C THR A 121 38.91 9.50 -10.90
N TRP A 122 39.15 8.18 -10.85
CA TRP A 122 38.18 7.17 -11.26
C TRP A 122 36.91 7.14 -10.39
N ILE A 123 36.95 7.67 -9.16
CA ILE A 123 35.79 7.77 -8.27
C ILE A 123 34.98 9.04 -8.54
N LYS A 124 35.60 10.11 -9.05
CA LYS A 124 34.98 11.44 -9.14
C LYS A 124 33.71 11.43 -10.00
N VAL A 125 33.74 10.80 -11.18
CA VAL A 125 32.58 10.75 -12.08
C VAL A 125 31.43 9.88 -11.51
N PRO A 126 31.65 8.61 -11.08
CA PRO A 126 30.61 7.83 -10.43
C PRO A 126 30.03 8.50 -9.17
N ALA A 127 30.87 9.14 -8.35
CA ALA A 127 30.42 9.85 -7.16
C ALA A 127 29.51 11.04 -7.52
N LYS A 128 29.89 11.86 -8.50
CA LYS A 128 29.04 12.95 -9.00
C LYS A 128 27.70 12.44 -9.54
N PHE A 129 27.69 11.30 -10.24
CA PHE A 129 26.45 10.68 -10.72
C PHE A 129 25.55 10.24 -9.55
N VAL A 130 26.10 9.48 -8.58
CA VAL A 130 25.34 8.99 -7.41
C VAL A 130 24.78 10.15 -6.56
N ILE A 131 25.52 11.26 -6.44
CA ILE A 131 25.07 12.45 -5.72
C ILE A 131 23.98 13.21 -6.49
N SER A 132 24.15 13.38 -7.81
CA SER A 132 23.21 14.16 -8.63
C SER A 132 21.92 13.40 -8.98
N TYR A 133 21.96 12.08 -9.12
CA TYR A 133 20.83 11.28 -9.56
C TYR A 133 19.59 11.39 -8.64
N PRO A 134 19.72 11.30 -7.29
CA PRO A 134 18.58 11.53 -6.39
C PRO A 134 17.92 12.89 -6.59
N LEU A 135 18.71 13.94 -6.81
CA LEU A 135 18.20 15.30 -7.03
C LEU A 135 17.47 15.40 -8.37
N THR A 136 18.09 14.96 -9.48
CA THR A 136 17.48 15.04 -10.81
C THR A 136 16.21 14.19 -10.89
N PHE A 137 16.24 12.97 -10.34
CA PHE A 137 15.07 12.11 -10.26
C PHE A 137 13.94 12.73 -9.44
N HIS A 138 14.25 13.28 -8.26
CA HIS A 138 13.23 13.89 -7.41
C HIS A 138 12.56 15.09 -8.09
N ILE A 139 13.32 15.93 -8.82
CA ILE A 139 12.80 17.06 -9.57
C ILE A 139 11.89 16.59 -10.70
N PHE A 140 12.37 15.72 -11.60
CA PHE A 140 11.56 15.30 -12.76
C PHE A 140 10.34 14.47 -12.35
N ASN A 141 10.50 13.58 -11.37
CA ASN A 141 9.34 12.85 -10.86
C ASN A 141 8.39 13.76 -10.07
N GLY A 142 8.89 14.79 -9.39
CA GLY A 142 8.08 15.84 -8.77
C GLY A 142 7.25 16.62 -9.78
N ILE A 143 7.84 17.03 -10.91
CA ILE A 143 7.10 17.65 -12.02
C ILE A 143 6.00 16.70 -12.54
N ARG A 144 6.29 15.41 -12.68
CA ARG A 144 5.30 14.40 -13.05
C ARG A 144 4.15 14.33 -12.02
N HIS A 145 4.43 14.38 -10.73
CA HIS A 145 3.39 14.43 -9.69
C HIS A 145 2.55 15.72 -9.80
N LEU A 146 3.17 16.87 -10.02
CA LEU A 146 2.44 18.13 -10.25
C LEU A 146 1.55 18.07 -11.52
N ILE A 147 1.98 17.37 -12.58
CA ILE A 147 1.14 17.11 -13.75
C ILE A 147 -0.06 16.24 -13.37
N TRP A 148 0.14 15.19 -12.56
CA TRP A 148 -0.95 14.34 -12.06
C TRP A 148 -1.94 15.10 -11.18
N ASP A 149 -1.48 16.06 -10.38
CA ASP A 149 -2.34 16.93 -9.57
C ASP A 149 -3.28 17.80 -10.43
N THR A 150 -2.93 18.02 -11.71
CA THR A 150 -3.81 18.67 -12.70
C THR A 150 -4.74 17.70 -13.44
N THR A 151 -4.90 16.47 -12.94
CA THR A 151 -5.70 15.37 -13.51
C THR A 151 -5.29 14.90 -14.92
N LYS A 152 -4.02 15.14 -15.30
CA LYS A 152 -3.43 14.72 -16.58
C LYS A 152 -2.61 13.44 -16.44
N GLU A 153 -2.42 12.70 -17.54
CA GLU A 153 -1.58 11.48 -17.61
C GLU A 153 -1.98 10.36 -16.62
N LEU A 154 -3.22 10.34 -16.13
CA LEU A 154 -3.72 9.35 -15.17
C LEU A 154 -4.15 8.00 -15.80
N SER A 155 -4.09 7.88 -17.13
CA SER A 155 -4.31 6.59 -17.80
C SER A 155 -3.10 5.67 -17.60
N LEU A 156 -3.29 4.34 -17.64
CA LEU A 156 -2.20 3.37 -17.51
C LEU A 156 -1.06 3.64 -18.52
N LYS A 157 -1.42 3.93 -19.78
CA LYS A 157 -0.44 4.31 -20.81
C LYS A 157 0.30 5.60 -20.47
N GLY A 158 -0.40 6.62 -19.96
CA GLY A 158 0.19 7.90 -19.55
C GLY A 158 1.15 7.75 -18.35
N VAL A 159 0.76 6.96 -17.36
CA VAL A 159 1.58 6.67 -16.16
C VAL A 159 2.90 5.99 -16.55
N TYR A 160 2.89 5.01 -17.46
CA TYR A 160 4.11 4.36 -17.94
C TYR A 160 4.94 5.27 -18.84
N ARG A 161 4.30 6.00 -19.78
CA ARG A 161 4.99 6.96 -20.66
C ARG A 161 5.76 8.01 -19.85
N THR A 162 5.09 8.66 -18.91
CA THR A 162 5.71 9.66 -18.03
C THR A 162 6.76 9.04 -17.11
N GLY A 163 6.56 7.80 -16.65
CA GLY A 163 7.56 7.07 -15.85
C GLY A 163 8.88 6.83 -16.60
N TYR A 164 8.82 6.34 -17.83
CA TYR A 164 10.02 6.18 -18.67
C TYR A 164 10.67 7.53 -19.04
N ALA A 165 9.87 8.57 -19.30
CA ALA A 165 10.38 9.91 -19.55
C ALA A 165 11.17 10.46 -18.35
N VAL A 166 10.65 10.30 -17.12
CA VAL A 166 11.35 10.67 -15.89
C VAL A 166 12.68 9.93 -15.76
N LEU A 167 12.70 8.62 -15.97
CA LEU A 167 13.94 7.83 -15.88
C LEU A 167 14.99 8.30 -16.90
N ALA A 168 14.59 8.51 -18.16
CA ALA A 168 15.49 8.98 -19.21
C ALA A 168 16.06 10.37 -18.89
N LEU A 169 15.20 11.33 -18.52
CA LEU A 169 15.63 12.69 -18.16
C LEU A 169 16.57 12.68 -16.95
N SER A 170 16.26 11.87 -15.93
CA SER A 170 17.09 11.77 -14.71
C SER A 170 18.49 11.26 -15.01
N VAL A 171 18.61 10.22 -15.85
CA VAL A 171 19.90 9.65 -16.26
C VAL A 171 20.68 10.64 -17.13
N LEU A 172 20.05 11.27 -18.12
CA LEU A 172 20.71 12.22 -19.02
C LEU A 172 21.23 13.45 -18.27
N THR A 173 20.40 14.05 -17.41
CA THR A 173 20.79 15.24 -16.63
C THR A 173 21.84 14.91 -15.56
N SER A 174 21.71 13.77 -14.87
CA SER A 174 22.73 13.33 -13.90
C SER A 174 24.05 12.97 -14.58
N GLY A 175 23.98 12.33 -15.75
CA GLY A 175 25.15 12.05 -16.60
C GLY A 175 25.85 13.34 -17.04
N TYR A 176 25.10 14.35 -17.46
CA TYR A 176 25.66 15.67 -17.76
C TYR A 176 26.36 16.31 -16.55
N PHE A 177 25.71 16.31 -15.37
CA PHE A 177 26.31 16.82 -14.13
C PHE A 177 27.53 16.00 -13.66
N ALA A 178 27.62 14.73 -14.02
CA ALA A 178 28.79 13.93 -13.70
C ALA A 178 30.02 14.29 -14.55
N MET A 179 29.80 14.86 -15.75
CA MET A 179 30.86 15.16 -16.73
C MET A 179 31.41 16.59 -16.64
N ILE A 180 30.67 17.54 -16.04
CA ILE A 180 31.14 18.90 -15.71
C ILE A 180 31.68 18.93 -14.28
#